data_AF-A0A928E4Q8-F1
#
_entry.id   AF-A0A928E4Q8-F1
#
_cell.length_a   1.000
_cell.length_b   1.000
_cell.length_c   1.000
_cell.angle_alpha   90.00
_cell.angle_beta   90.00
_cell.angle_gamma   90.00
#
_symmetry.space_group_name_H-M   'P 1'
#
loop_
_entity.id
_entity.type
_entity.pdbx_description
1 polymer ?
#
loop_
_entity_poly.entity_id
_entity_poly.type
_entity_poly.pdbx_seq_one_letter_code
_entity_poly.pdbx_strand_id
1 'polypeptide(L)'
;MRICFFIFCVFVILSRHVYASNNIAALSDTVRKNPSNADARYELAKLYFDTHQYSAAQYNFEFATAQCDAPDDINKYLSDIRRLKKWDTEFGIGAIPDNSINFAPSNRHECMQTPNGPLCQELEYNPSGFGLNINGAVNYYTNIYKNLGLRTTFGGAILNTSNDIPTDYSARFAIGPRYIFSHGDIFIQPSFGTRFYNNHLYNTTYGARIGGTLQFPSRLFTDVALDIQKSHYHNEKINNILSGFDWTFYVHPKYYLNNHSFISFTAAISHNDTAVSALGFDTGRIAIGYFYKIPYGFNFYINAMYSHNTYHTSGTFIIDDTFHYATRRDNTYQIYTRIYNSYINLYNFIPAISYTYTYLDSNIPTYDRHTHQAMLEIVRMF
;
A
#
# COMPACT_ATOMS: atom_id res chain seq x y z
N MET A 1 51.61 19.20 -11.69
CA MET A 1 50.75 18.73 -12.80
C MET A 1 49.58 17.81 -12.39
N ARG A 2 49.46 17.35 -11.14
CA ARG A 2 48.33 16.50 -10.67
C ARG A 2 47.11 17.27 -10.12
N ILE A 3 47.24 18.56 -9.78
CA ILE A 3 46.15 19.36 -9.20
C ILE A 3 45.20 19.94 -10.28
N CYS A 4 45.69 20.29 -11.47
CA CYS A 4 44.84 20.78 -12.56
C CYS A 4 43.87 19.71 -13.10
N PHE A 5 44.27 18.42 -13.09
CA PHE A 5 43.41 17.33 -13.57
C PHE A 5 42.22 17.06 -12.62
N PHE A 6 42.44 17.24 -11.31
CA PHE A 6 41.40 17.04 -10.30
C PHE A 6 40.35 18.16 -10.34
N ILE A 7 40.79 19.41 -10.50
CA ILE A 7 39.88 20.57 -10.62
C ILE A 7 39.07 20.50 -11.91
N PHE A 8 39.68 20.08 -13.03
CA PHE A 8 38.96 19.95 -14.32
C PHE A 8 37.91 18.81 -14.29
N CYS A 9 38.21 17.66 -13.66
CA CYS A 9 37.23 16.59 -13.47
C CYS A 9 36.06 17.04 -12.58
N VAL A 10 36.34 17.74 -11.47
CA VAL A 10 35.28 18.24 -10.57
C VAL A 10 34.42 19.29 -11.27
N PHE A 11 35.00 20.18 -12.09
CA PHE A 11 34.24 21.20 -12.84
C PHE A 11 33.37 20.58 -13.95
N VAL A 12 33.85 19.55 -14.64
CA VAL A 12 33.07 18.84 -15.67
C VAL A 12 31.92 18.03 -15.04
N ILE A 13 32.14 17.40 -13.88
CA ILE A 13 31.10 16.68 -13.14
C ILE A 13 30.04 17.65 -12.60
N LEU A 14 30.45 18.77 -12.01
CA LEU A 14 29.53 19.82 -11.53
C LEU A 14 28.74 20.45 -12.69
N SER A 15 29.39 20.76 -13.81
CA SER A 15 28.73 21.31 -15.01
C SER A 15 27.71 20.34 -15.60
N ARG A 16 28.03 19.04 -15.70
CA ARG A 16 27.09 18.01 -16.16
C ARG A 16 25.92 17.83 -15.20
N HIS A 17 26.14 17.87 -13.89
CA HIS A 17 25.06 17.77 -12.91
C HIS A 17 24.10 18.97 -12.97
N VAL A 18 24.64 20.20 -13.07
CA VAL A 18 23.84 21.42 -13.19
C VAL A 18 23.05 21.42 -14.50
N TYR A 19 23.69 21.04 -15.62
CA TYR A 19 23.02 20.94 -16.92
C TYR A 19 21.90 19.90 -16.94
N ALA A 20 22.15 18.71 -16.39
CA ALA A 20 21.13 17.66 -16.25
C ALA A 20 19.96 18.11 -15.36
N SER A 21 20.24 18.81 -14.26
CA SER A 21 19.19 19.31 -13.36
C SER A 21 18.28 20.36 -14.02
N ASN A 22 18.85 21.27 -14.81
CA ASN A 22 18.08 22.29 -15.55
C ASN A 22 17.21 21.66 -16.64
N ASN A 23 17.73 20.67 -17.37
CA ASN A 23 16.96 19.95 -18.39
C ASN A 23 15.85 19.10 -17.79
N ILE A 24 16.11 18.43 -16.66
CA ILE A 24 15.07 17.70 -15.92
C ILE A 24 13.96 18.67 -15.50
N ALA A 25 14.30 19.83 -14.94
CA ALA A 25 13.31 20.82 -14.52
C ALA A 25 12.43 21.31 -15.69
N ALA A 26 13.05 21.65 -16.82
CA ALA A 26 12.35 22.14 -18.02
C ALA A 26 11.44 21.08 -18.65
N LEU A 27 11.93 19.84 -18.82
CA LEU A 27 11.13 18.73 -19.36
C LEU A 27 10.04 18.30 -18.39
N SER A 28 10.33 18.27 -17.10
CA SER A 28 9.33 17.99 -16.07
C SER A 28 8.21 19.03 -16.07
N ASP A 29 8.54 20.32 -16.27
CA ASP A 29 7.53 21.38 -16.42
C ASP A 29 6.68 21.20 -17.69
N THR A 30 7.32 20.83 -18.80
CA THR A 30 6.63 20.55 -20.07
C THR A 30 5.64 19.40 -19.91
N VAL A 31 6.06 18.31 -19.28
CA VAL A 31 5.21 17.14 -19.01
C VAL A 31 4.11 17.45 -17.99
N ARG A 32 4.33 18.33 -17.01
CA ARG A 32 3.27 18.75 -16.08
C ARG A 32 2.22 19.65 -16.74
N LYS A 33 2.63 20.54 -17.64
CA LYS A 33 1.72 21.42 -18.41
C LYS A 33 0.96 20.64 -19.47
N ASN A 34 1.63 19.70 -20.13
CA ASN A 34 1.03 18.83 -21.13
C ASN A 34 1.38 17.34 -20.85
N PRO A 35 0.58 16.67 -20.00
CA PRO A 35 0.80 15.25 -19.66
C PRO A 35 0.76 14.30 -20.85
N SER A 36 0.12 14.73 -21.94
CA SER A 36 -0.03 13.97 -23.19
C SER A 36 1.17 14.08 -24.13
N ASN A 37 2.20 14.85 -23.80
CA ASN A 37 3.44 14.89 -24.59
C ASN A 37 4.30 13.65 -24.30
N ALA A 38 4.19 12.65 -25.17
CA ALA A 38 4.85 11.36 -25.00
C ALA A 38 6.38 11.45 -25.19
N ASP A 39 6.84 12.19 -26.20
CA ASP A 39 8.26 12.36 -26.50
C ASP A 39 9.00 13.05 -25.35
N ALA A 40 8.44 14.14 -24.83
CA ALA A 40 9.01 14.83 -23.67
C ALA A 40 9.06 13.92 -22.43
N ARG A 41 8.07 13.02 -22.27
CA ARG A 41 8.04 12.04 -21.17
C ARG A 41 9.13 10.98 -21.33
N TYR A 42 9.33 10.46 -22.53
CA TYR A 42 10.36 9.48 -22.82
C TYR A 42 11.77 10.06 -22.62
N GLU A 43 12.03 11.27 -23.12
CA GLU A 43 13.31 11.96 -22.89
C GLU A 43 13.53 12.30 -21.41
N LEU A 44 12.48 12.71 -20.69
CA LEU A 44 12.54 12.89 -19.24
C LEU A 44 12.89 11.58 -18.51
N ALA A 45 12.34 10.45 -18.95
CA ALA A 45 12.63 9.14 -18.38
C ALA A 45 14.10 8.75 -18.56
N LYS A 46 14.67 9.01 -19.74
CA LYS A 46 16.11 8.80 -20.02
C LYS A 46 16.99 9.66 -19.15
N LEU A 47 16.67 10.95 -18.98
CA LEU A 47 17.43 11.82 -18.07
C LEU A 47 17.36 11.34 -16.61
N TYR A 48 16.20 10.86 -16.15
CA TYR A 48 16.10 10.25 -14.82
C TYR A 48 16.94 8.97 -14.72
N PHE A 49 16.97 8.14 -15.76
CA PHE A 49 17.81 6.95 -15.80
C PHE A 49 19.31 7.31 -15.71
N ASP A 50 19.77 8.25 -16.53
CA ASP A 50 21.17 8.68 -16.56
C ASP A 50 21.61 9.34 -15.24
N THR A 51 20.69 10.03 -14.57
CA THR A 51 20.91 10.62 -13.24
C THR A 51 20.64 9.66 -12.08
N HIS A 52 20.46 8.36 -12.35
CA HIS A 52 20.25 7.30 -11.36
C HIS A 52 18.97 7.44 -10.52
N GLN A 53 18.01 8.25 -10.97
CA GLN A 53 16.67 8.40 -10.39
C GLN A 53 15.74 7.31 -10.92
N TYR A 54 16.08 6.05 -10.64
CA TYR A 54 15.47 4.88 -11.25
C TYR A 54 13.96 4.75 -11.04
N SER A 55 13.44 5.16 -9.87
CA SER A 55 12.00 5.13 -9.59
C SER A 55 11.23 6.11 -10.49
N ALA A 56 11.76 7.33 -10.66
CA ALA A 56 11.16 8.34 -11.53
C ALA A 56 11.29 7.97 -13.01
N ALA A 57 12.42 7.36 -13.40
CA ALA A 57 12.63 6.81 -14.73
C ALA A 57 11.60 5.72 -15.04
N GLN A 58 11.47 4.73 -14.13
CA GLN A 58 10.52 3.63 -14.26
C GLN A 58 9.11 4.16 -14.48
N TYR A 59 8.66 5.06 -13.61
CA TYR A 59 7.34 5.67 -13.70
C TYR A 59 7.06 6.30 -15.07
N ASN A 60 8.01 7.08 -15.61
CA ASN A 60 7.81 7.74 -16.90
C ASN A 60 7.92 6.78 -18.08
N PHE A 61 8.80 5.78 -18.02
CA PHE A 61 8.90 4.72 -19.04
C PHE A 61 7.62 3.88 -19.10
N GLU A 62 7.03 3.52 -17.96
CA GLU A 62 5.79 2.76 -17.93
C GLU A 62 4.65 3.52 -18.65
N PHE A 63 4.47 4.81 -18.41
CA PHE A 63 3.54 5.64 -19.18
C PHE A 63 3.91 5.76 -20.66
N ALA A 64 5.21 5.82 -20.99
CA ALA A 64 5.66 5.89 -22.37
C ALA A 64 5.34 4.61 -23.17
N THR A 65 5.23 3.44 -22.51
CA THR A 65 4.77 2.20 -23.18
C THR A 65 3.37 2.33 -23.80
N ALA A 66 2.56 3.28 -23.29
CA ALA A 66 1.19 3.48 -23.75
C ALA A 66 1.06 4.31 -25.02
N GLN A 67 2.18 4.74 -25.61
CA GLN A 67 2.23 5.41 -26.91
C GLN A 67 2.00 4.39 -28.05
N CYS A 68 1.43 4.83 -29.18
CA CYS A 68 1.18 3.97 -30.34
C CYS A 68 2.48 3.54 -31.05
N ASP A 69 3.45 4.45 -31.09
CA ASP A 69 4.82 4.30 -31.60
C ASP A 69 5.84 4.31 -30.46
N ALA A 70 5.53 3.61 -29.36
CA ALA A 70 6.41 3.54 -28.20
C ALA A 70 7.81 3.03 -28.62
N PRO A 71 8.90 3.72 -28.26
CA PRO A 71 10.25 3.30 -28.60
C PRO A 71 10.57 1.86 -28.16
N ASP A 72 11.17 1.07 -29.05
CA ASP A 72 11.45 -0.36 -28.83
C ASP A 72 12.39 -0.63 -27.64
N ASP A 73 13.21 0.36 -27.27
CA ASP A 73 14.20 0.26 -26.21
C ASP A 73 13.64 0.47 -24.79
N ILE A 74 12.37 0.88 -24.63
CA ILE A 74 11.75 1.08 -23.31
C ILE A 74 11.83 -0.20 -22.45
N ASN A 75 11.59 -1.36 -23.06
CA ASN A 75 11.65 -2.65 -22.35
C ASN A 75 13.06 -2.96 -21.84
N LYS A 76 14.09 -2.54 -22.59
CA LYS A 76 15.48 -2.66 -22.16
C LYS A 76 15.75 -1.75 -20.97
N TYR A 77 15.33 -0.48 -21.02
CA TYR A 77 15.46 0.45 -19.90
C TYR A 77 14.75 -0.07 -18.64
N LEU A 78 13.51 -0.57 -18.76
CA LEU A 78 12.77 -1.13 -17.63
C LEU A 78 13.45 -2.38 -17.05
N SER A 79 14.03 -3.24 -17.89
CA SER A 79 14.86 -4.37 -17.46
C SER A 79 16.14 -3.91 -16.74
N ASP A 80 16.81 -2.89 -17.25
CA ASP A 80 18.04 -2.36 -16.65
C ASP A 80 17.75 -1.67 -15.31
N ILE A 81 16.68 -0.88 -15.23
CA ILE A 81 16.15 -0.31 -13.98
C ILE A 81 15.92 -1.41 -12.94
N ARG A 82 15.27 -2.52 -13.31
CA ARG A 82 15.02 -3.64 -12.38
C ARG A 82 16.30 -4.23 -11.79
N ARG A 83 17.42 -4.15 -12.51
CA ARG A 83 18.75 -4.60 -12.07
C ARG A 83 19.50 -3.51 -11.30
N LEU A 84 19.41 -2.25 -11.72
CA LEU A 84 20.22 -1.16 -11.17
C LEU A 84 19.59 -0.49 -9.94
N LYS A 85 18.25 -0.52 -9.83
CA LYS A 85 17.50 0.04 -8.70
C LYS A 85 17.87 -0.69 -7.41
N LYS A 86 18.46 0.04 -6.47
CA LYS A 86 18.85 -0.49 -5.14
C LYS A 86 17.78 -0.28 -4.07
N TRP A 87 17.01 0.79 -4.17
CA TRP A 87 16.04 1.18 -3.17
C TRP A 87 14.69 1.46 -3.83
N ASP A 88 13.63 1.09 -3.14
CA ASP A 88 12.26 1.40 -3.49
C ASP A 88 11.52 1.68 -2.18
N THR A 89 11.02 2.91 -2.03
CA THR A 89 10.50 3.42 -0.76
C THR A 89 9.09 3.93 -0.94
N GLU A 90 8.20 3.51 -0.05
CA GLU A 90 6.85 4.03 0.09
C GLU A 90 6.73 4.62 1.50
N PHE A 91 6.23 5.84 1.59
CA PHE A 91 6.02 6.52 2.86
C PHE A 91 4.79 7.42 2.77
N GLY A 92 3.94 7.30 3.78
CA GLY A 92 2.75 8.12 3.97
C GLY A 92 2.63 8.54 5.42
N ILE A 93 2.46 9.84 5.64
CA ILE A 93 1.95 10.38 6.90
C ILE A 93 0.57 10.93 6.61
N GLY A 94 -0.44 10.55 7.39
CA GLY A 94 -1.81 11.01 7.26
C GLY A 94 -2.37 11.51 8.58
N ALA A 95 -2.98 12.68 8.59
CA ALA A 95 -3.83 13.15 9.69
C ALA A 95 -5.29 12.75 9.40
N ILE A 96 -5.91 12.01 10.31
CA ILE A 96 -7.24 11.40 10.19
C ILE A 96 -8.18 12.09 11.17
N PRO A 97 -8.96 13.11 10.79
CA PRO A 97 -10.22 13.40 11.46
C PRO A 97 -11.20 12.25 11.16
N ASP A 98 -11.27 11.26 12.04
CA ASP A 98 -12.20 10.13 11.87
C ASP A 98 -13.51 10.44 12.59
N ASN A 99 -14.63 9.93 12.09
CA ASN A 99 -15.91 9.94 12.79
C ASN A 99 -16.12 8.68 13.68
N SER A 100 -15.20 7.71 13.65
CA SER A 100 -15.27 6.45 14.41
C SER A 100 -13.87 5.85 14.67
N ILE A 101 -13.13 6.41 15.62
CA ILE A 101 -11.74 5.99 15.91
C ILE A 101 -11.63 4.58 16.50
N ASN A 102 -12.59 4.18 17.34
CA ASN A 102 -12.56 2.89 18.04
C ASN A 102 -13.11 1.72 17.22
N PHE A 103 -13.41 1.93 15.93
CA PHE A 103 -14.10 0.95 15.07
C PHE A 103 -15.39 0.41 15.70
N ALA A 104 -16.02 1.14 16.63
CA ALA A 104 -17.19 0.66 17.33
C ALA A 104 -18.31 0.32 16.34
N PRO A 105 -19.06 -0.76 16.60
CA PRO A 105 -20.25 -1.07 15.84
C PRO A 105 -21.24 0.11 15.89
N SER A 106 -22.04 0.33 14.83
CA SER A 106 -23.04 1.43 14.84
C SER A 106 -24.12 1.24 15.90
N ASN A 107 -24.29 0.01 16.38
CA ASN A 107 -25.18 -0.31 17.48
C ASN A 107 -24.53 -0.01 18.84
N ARG A 108 -25.26 0.73 19.68
CA ARG A 108 -24.74 1.39 20.88
C ARG A 108 -24.64 0.48 22.10
N HIS A 109 -24.97 -0.80 21.98
CA HIS A 109 -25.06 -1.71 23.11
C HIS A 109 -24.34 -3.02 22.81
N GLU A 110 -23.50 -3.46 23.74
CA GLU A 110 -23.04 -4.84 23.82
C GLU A 110 -23.71 -5.48 25.02
N CYS A 111 -24.51 -6.51 24.76
CA CYS A 111 -25.21 -7.23 25.81
C CYS A 111 -24.43 -8.51 26.17
N MET A 112 -24.31 -8.78 27.46
CA MET A 112 -23.82 -10.04 28.00
C MET A 112 -24.87 -10.61 28.94
N GLN A 113 -25.20 -11.89 28.77
CA GLN A 113 -26.17 -12.52 29.64
C GLN A 113 -25.54 -12.89 30.97
N THR A 114 -26.14 -12.43 32.04
CA THR A 114 -25.82 -12.84 33.41
C THR A 114 -26.92 -13.75 33.94
N PRO A 115 -26.68 -14.51 35.01
CA PRO A 115 -27.74 -15.23 35.73
C PRO A 115 -28.92 -14.34 36.17
N ASN A 116 -28.72 -13.01 36.19
CA ASN A 116 -29.71 -12.01 36.59
C ASN A 116 -30.36 -11.28 35.39
N GLY A 117 -30.17 -11.79 34.17
CA GLY A 117 -30.69 -11.19 32.93
C GLY A 117 -29.60 -10.57 32.03
N PRO A 118 -30.00 -10.02 30.87
CA PRO A 118 -29.08 -9.38 29.94
C PRO A 118 -28.54 -8.09 30.54
N LEU A 119 -27.22 -8.02 30.67
CA LEU A 119 -26.50 -6.82 31.05
C LEU A 119 -25.95 -6.19 29.77
N CYS A 120 -26.64 -5.16 29.31
CA CYS A 120 -26.19 -4.36 28.17
C CYS A 120 -25.31 -3.22 28.69
N GLN A 121 -24.05 -3.19 28.25
CA GLN A 121 -23.24 -1.99 28.38
C GLN A 121 -23.46 -1.12 27.15
N GLU A 122 -23.65 0.17 27.37
CA GLU A 122 -23.49 1.13 26.27
C GLU A 122 -22.03 1.08 25.82
N LEU A 123 -21.80 0.74 24.55
CA LEU A 123 -20.49 0.88 23.96
C LEU A 123 -20.25 2.38 23.83
N GLU A 124 -19.20 2.88 24.50
CA GLU A 124 -18.82 4.29 24.46
C GLU A 124 -18.45 4.67 23.02
N TYR A 125 -19.44 5.18 22.28
CA TYR A 125 -19.26 5.73 20.96
C TYR A 125 -18.52 7.05 21.14
N ASN A 126 -17.22 7.06 20.83
CA ASN A 126 -16.44 8.30 20.83
C ASN A 126 -16.60 8.97 19.46
N PRO A 127 -17.52 9.95 19.30
CA PRO A 127 -17.78 10.57 18.03
C PRO A 127 -16.67 11.56 17.81
N SER A 128 -15.85 11.32 16.81
CA SER A 128 -14.78 12.20 16.37
C SER A 128 -13.51 12.27 17.22
N GLY A 129 -12.38 12.20 16.53
CA GLY A 129 -11.11 12.63 17.08
C GLY A 129 -10.05 12.68 15.99
N PHE A 130 -8.82 12.95 16.42
CA PHE A 130 -7.70 13.16 15.53
C PHE A 130 -6.73 11.98 15.61
N GLY A 131 -6.61 11.23 14.53
CA GLY A 131 -5.61 10.20 14.31
C GLY A 131 -4.39 10.72 13.56
N LEU A 132 -3.21 10.25 13.94
CA LEU A 132 -2.01 10.29 13.13
C LEU A 132 -1.71 8.86 12.66
N ASN A 133 -1.70 8.67 11.35
CA ASN A 133 -1.24 7.45 10.70
C ASN A 133 0.10 7.72 10.04
N ILE A 134 1.11 6.92 10.37
CA ILE A 134 2.39 6.90 9.67
C ILE A 134 2.57 5.49 9.17
N ASN A 135 2.78 5.31 7.88
CA ASN A 135 3.09 4.01 7.31
C ASN A 135 4.21 4.14 6.28
N GLY A 136 4.93 3.05 6.08
CA GLY A 136 5.91 2.99 5.01
C GLY A 136 6.58 1.65 4.90
N ALA A 137 7.19 1.45 3.74
CA ALA A 137 7.99 0.28 3.43
C ALA A 137 9.24 0.71 2.63
N VAL A 138 10.33 0.01 2.87
CA VAL A 138 11.60 0.15 2.17
C VAL A 138 11.99 -1.22 1.66
N ASN A 139 12.08 -1.35 0.34
CA ASN A 139 12.69 -2.49 -0.32
C ASN A 139 14.13 -2.13 -0.69
N TYR A 140 15.07 -2.97 -0.28
CA TYR A 140 16.47 -2.90 -0.66
C TYR A 140 16.83 -4.10 -1.53
N TYR A 141 17.49 -3.85 -2.65
CA TYR A 141 17.89 -4.85 -3.64
C TYR A 141 19.41 -4.91 -3.73
N THR A 142 19.96 -6.12 -3.61
CA THR A 142 21.39 -6.39 -3.82
C THR A 142 21.55 -7.47 -4.88
N ASN A 143 22.31 -7.20 -5.93
CA ASN A 143 22.63 -8.22 -6.92
C ASN A 143 23.84 -9.02 -6.47
N ILE A 144 23.71 -10.35 -6.48
CA ILE A 144 24.82 -11.28 -6.21
C ILE A 144 25.44 -11.72 -7.54
N TYR A 145 24.59 -12.09 -8.49
CA TYR A 145 24.96 -12.50 -9.84
C TYR A 145 24.01 -11.87 -10.86
N LYS A 146 24.31 -12.01 -12.17
CA LYS A 146 23.58 -11.34 -13.27
C LYS A 146 22.06 -11.25 -13.07
N ASN A 147 21.42 -12.37 -12.74
CA ASN A 147 19.97 -12.49 -12.59
C ASN A 147 19.55 -12.88 -11.17
N LEU A 148 20.48 -13.03 -10.23
CA LEU A 148 20.21 -13.48 -8.87
C LEU A 148 20.62 -12.39 -7.89
N GLY A 149 19.70 -12.03 -7.00
CA GLY A 149 19.93 -11.06 -5.95
C GLY A 149 19.22 -11.41 -4.66
N LEU A 150 19.30 -10.49 -3.72
CA LEU A 150 18.53 -10.48 -2.48
C LEU A 150 17.58 -9.31 -2.50
N ARG A 151 16.37 -9.55 -1.98
CA ARG A 151 15.41 -8.51 -1.63
C ARG A 151 15.29 -8.50 -0.12
N THR A 152 15.50 -7.33 0.47
CA THR A 152 15.22 -7.06 1.88
C THR A 152 14.08 -6.07 1.95
N THR A 153 13.05 -6.37 2.72
CA THR A 153 11.88 -5.52 2.91
C THR A 153 11.79 -5.18 4.39
N PHE A 154 11.77 -3.89 4.71
CA PHE A 154 11.41 -3.39 6.03
C PHE A 154 10.14 -2.56 5.88
N GLY A 155 9.15 -2.76 6.75
CA GLY A 155 7.94 -1.96 6.74
C GLY A 155 7.42 -1.73 8.13
N GLY A 156 6.62 -0.70 8.30
CA GLY A 156 5.99 -0.42 9.57
C GLY A 156 4.81 0.53 9.43
N ALA A 157 3.96 0.50 10.43
CA ALA A 157 2.86 1.43 10.56
C ALA A 157 2.72 1.86 12.02
N ILE A 158 2.32 3.10 12.23
CA ILE A 158 1.97 3.70 13.51
C ILE A 158 0.59 4.29 13.32
N LEU A 159 -0.33 3.92 14.19
CA LEU A 159 -1.62 4.55 14.32
C LEU A 159 -1.71 5.07 15.75
N ASN A 160 -1.71 6.39 15.88
CA ASN A 160 -1.91 7.08 17.15
C ASN A 160 -3.19 7.90 17.04
N THR A 161 -4.04 7.86 18.04
CA THR A 161 -5.32 8.55 18.02
C THR A 161 -5.48 9.35 19.30
N SER A 162 -5.83 10.63 19.18
CA SER A 162 -6.15 11.49 20.33
C SER A 162 -7.38 10.93 21.07
N ASN A 163 -7.36 10.99 22.41
CA ASN A 163 -8.40 10.58 23.38
C ASN A 163 -8.20 9.20 24.02
N ASP A 164 -7.14 8.99 24.81
CA ASP A 164 -6.90 7.80 25.65
C ASP A 164 -6.97 6.42 24.95
N ILE A 165 -7.05 6.40 23.61
CA ILE A 165 -7.07 5.17 22.80
C ILE A 165 -5.63 4.67 22.62
N PRO A 166 -5.38 3.38 22.86
CA PRO A 166 -4.06 2.79 22.72
C PRO A 166 -3.38 3.03 21.37
N THR A 167 -2.14 3.53 21.41
CA THR A 167 -1.27 3.57 20.23
C THR A 167 -0.99 2.16 19.71
N ASP A 168 -1.15 1.97 18.41
CA ASP A 168 -0.80 0.74 17.71
C ASP A 168 0.41 1.01 16.82
N TYR A 169 1.45 0.18 16.94
CA TYR A 169 2.55 0.22 15.99
C TYR A 169 2.98 -1.20 15.61
N SER A 170 3.28 -1.36 14.33
CA SER A 170 3.71 -2.63 13.76
C SER A 170 4.99 -2.46 12.96
N ALA A 171 5.79 -3.50 12.95
CA ALA A 171 6.99 -3.60 12.12
C ALA A 171 7.05 -4.97 11.46
N ARG A 172 7.52 -5.00 10.22
CA ARG A 172 7.73 -6.21 9.43
C ARG A 172 9.13 -6.17 8.83
N PHE A 173 9.82 -7.30 8.91
CA PHE A 173 11.09 -7.54 8.25
C PHE A 173 10.99 -8.80 7.40
N ALA A 174 11.49 -8.76 6.17
CA ALA A 174 11.56 -9.92 5.30
C ALA A 174 12.84 -9.88 4.46
N ILE A 175 13.49 -11.02 4.25
CA ILE A 175 14.71 -11.09 3.45
C ILE A 175 14.78 -12.42 2.71
N GLY A 176 15.16 -12.40 1.44
CA GLY A 176 15.32 -13.63 0.69
C GLY A 176 15.73 -13.43 -0.77
N PRO A 177 15.93 -14.53 -1.50
CA PRO A 177 16.40 -14.50 -2.87
C PRO A 177 15.37 -13.88 -3.82
N ARG A 178 15.89 -13.15 -4.80
CA ARG A 178 15.16 -12.55 -5.91
C ARG A 178 15.80 -12.99 -7.22
N TYR A 179 14.99 -13.44 -8.16
CA TYR A 179 15.42 -13.79 -9.52
C TYR A 179 14.85 -12.77 -10.52
N ILE A 180 15.72 -12.13 -11.29
CA ILE A 180 15.40 -11.07 -12.25
C ILE A 180 15.48 -11.63 -13.67
N PHE A 181 14.46 -11.36 -14.47
CA PHE A 181 14.42 -11.71 -15.90
C PHE A 181 13.99 -10.50 -16.73
N SER A 182 13.96 -10.63 -18.05
CA SER A 182 13.71 -9.50 -18.98
C SER A 182 12.35 -8.84 -18.75
N HIS A 183 11.36 -9.61 -18.32
CA HIS A 183 9.96 -9.20 -18.18
C HIS A 183 9.47 -9.18 -16.73
N GLY A 184 10.37 -9.09 -15.75
CA GLY A 184 9.93 -9.09 -14.36
C GLY A 184 10.97 -9.56 -13.37
N ASP A 185 10.50 -9.83 -12.16
CA ASP A 185 11.24 -10.52 -11.13
C ASP A 185 10.32 -11.33 -10.24
N ILE A 186 10.86 -12.40 -9.64
CA ILE A 186 10.20 -13.20 -8.63
C ILE A 186 11.08 -13.27 -7.39
N PHE A 187 10.47 -13.42 -6.22
CA PHE A 187 11.17 -13.51 -4.95
C PHE A 187 10.43 -14.44 -3.98
N ILE A 188 11.22 -14.96 -3.04
CA ILE A 188 10.71 -15.66 -1.86
C ILE A 188 11.44 -15.09 -0.65
N GLN A 189 10.70 -14.70 0.37
CA GLN A 189 11.24 -14.06 1.57
C GLN A 189 10.58 -14.65 2.82
N PRO A 190 11.32 -15.37 3.67
CA PRO A 190 10.95 -15.50 5.07
C PRO A 190 10.66 -14.11 5.66
N SER A 191 9.59 -14.01 6.46
CA SER A 191 9.16 -12.75 7.06
C SER A 191 8.83 -12.90 8.53
N PHE A 192 9.15 -11.85 9.28
CA PHE A 192 8.91 -11.71 10.70
C PHE A 192 8.18 -10.40 10.94
N GLY A 193 7.14 -10.43 11.77
CA GLY A 193 6.36 -9.26 12.11
C GLY A 193 6.18 -9.15 13.62
N THR A 194 6.02 -7.93 14.08
CA THR A 194 5.66 -7.62 15.46
C THR A 194 4.62 -6.51 15.45
N ARG A 195 3.63 -6.63 16.34
CA ARG A 195 2.67 -5.58 16.62
C ARG A 195 2.72 -5.29 18.10
N PHE A 196 2.73 -4.01 18.41
CA PHE A 196 2.63 -3.49 19.75
C PHE A 196 1.31 -2.76 19.88
N TYR A 197 0.63 -2.99 20.98
CA TYR A 197 -0.62 -2.34 21.32
C TYR A 197 -0.48 -1.75 22.72
N ASN A 198 -0.70 -0.45 22.85
CA ASN A 198 -0.49 0.28 24.10
C ASN A 198 0.92 0.11 24.70
N ASN A 199 1.97 0.18 23.87
CA ASN A 199 3.37 -0.07 24.27
C ASN A 199 3.67 -1.49 24.80
N HIS A 200 2.72 -2.42 24.69
CA HIS A 200 2.94 -3.83 25.00
C HIS A 200 3.06 -4.64 23.73
N LEU A 201 3.98 -5.61 23.71
CA LEU A 201 4.10 -6.54 22.61
C LEU A 201 2.82 -7.37 22.52
N TYR A 202 2.01 -7.11 21.51
CA TYR A 202 0.69 -7.70 21.34
C TYR A 202 0.82 -9.08 20.69
N ASN A 203 1.43 -9.11 19.50
CA ASN A 203 1.69 -10.35 18.79
C ASN A 203 3.02 -10.34 18.03
N THR A 204 3.47 -11.54 17.71
CA THR A 204 4.54 -11.80 16.75
C THR A 204 4.01 -12.69 15.65
N THR A 205 4.46 -12.42 14.43
CA THR A 205 4.12 -13.22 13.26
C THR A 205 5.39 -13.73 12.59
N TYR A 206 5.33 -14.95 12.10
CA TYR A 206 6.41 -15.57 11.33
C TYR A 206 5.81 -16.28 10.13
N GLY A 207 6.50 -16.20 9.00
CA GLY A 207 5.91 -16.61 7.74
C GLY A 207 6.84 -16.49 6.57
N ALA A 208 6.26 -16.51 5.38
CA ALA A 208 6.94 -16.29 4.12
C ALA A 208 6.07 -15.50 3.15
N ARG A 209 6.73 -14.74 2.29
CA ARG A 209 6.12 -14.07 1.16
C ARG A 209 6.75 -14.58 -0.12
N ILE A 210 5.91 -15.03 -1.04
CA ILE A 210 6.30 -15.36 -2.40
C ILE A 210 5.64 -14.32 -3.29
N GLY A 211 6.37 -13.74 -4.23
CA GLY A 211 5.75 -12.77 -5.12
C GLY A 211 6.64 -12.38 -6.28
N GLY A 212 6.14 -11.45 -7.08
CA GLY A 212 6.87 -10.97 -8.23
C GLY A 212 6.16 -9.84 -8.94
N THR A 213 6.94 -9.18 -9.80
CA THR A 213 6.44 -8.19 -10.75
C THR A 213 6.57 -8.79 -12.15
N LEU A 214 5.50 -8.74 -12.94
CA LEU A 214 5.46 -9.21 -14.31
C LEU A 214 5.14 -8.05 -15.24
N GLN A 215 5.91 -7.90 -16.31
CA GLN A 215 5.70 -6.93 -17.36
C GLN A 215 5.35 -7.67 -18.65
N PHE A 216 4.14 -7.48 -19.14
CA PHE A 216 3.74 -8.00 -20.43
C PHE A 216 4.03 -6.97 -21.53
N PRO A 217 4.26 -7.39 -22.78
CA PRO A 217 4.60 -6.49 -23.90
C PRO A 217 3.52 -5.44 -24.29
N SER A 218 2.44 -5.33 -23.52
CA SER A 218 1.18 -4.71 -23.91
C SER A 218 0.67 -3.65 -22.92
N ARG A 219 1.56 -2.82 -22.34
CA ARG A 219 1.19 -1.74 -21.39
C ARG A 219 0.66 -2.26 -20.05
N LEU A 220 0.85 -3.56 -19.81
CA LEU A 220 0.32 -4.28 -18.66
C LEU A 220 1.46 -4.67 -17.71
N PHE A 221 1.35 -4.19 -16.48
CA PHE A 221 2.26 -4.48 -15.38
C PHE A 221 1.45 -5.15 -14.28
N THR A 222 1.92 -6.27 -13.75
CA THR A 222 1.17 -7.05 -12.78
C THR A 222 2.05 -7.40 -11.59
N ASP A 223 1.59 -7.05 -10.40
CA ASP A 223 2.14 -7.53 -9.15
C ASP A 223 1.34 -8.75 -8.67
N VAL A 224 2.05 -9.79 -8.24
CA VAL A 224 1.46 -11.00 -7.66
C VAL A 224 2.17 -11.28 -6.35
N ALA A 225 1.43 -11.59 -5.29
CA ALA A 225 2.03 -12.15 -4.09
C ALA A 225 1.12 -13.11 -3.34
N LEU A 226 1.76 -14.01 -2.61
CA LEU A 226 1.21 -14.91 -1.61
C LEU A 226 1.96 -14.64 -0.30
N ASP A 227 1.26 -14.07 0.67
CA ASP A 227 1.72 -13.92 2.04
C ASP A 227 1.16 -15.09 2.86
N ILE A 228 2.02 -15.79 3.60
CA ILE A 228 1.67 -16.90 4.48
C ILE A 228 2.29 -16.62 5.83
N GLN A 229 1.52 -16.67 6.91
CA GLN A 229 2.03 -16.36 8.23
C GLN A 229 1.28 -17.12 9.32
N LYS A 230 1.93 -17.27 10.47
CA LYS A 230 1.31 -17.73 11.71
C LYS A 230 1.48 -16.67 12.78
N SER A 231 0.41 -16.43 13.52
CA SER A 231 0.32 -15.38 14.53
C SER A 231 0.37 -15.98 15.94
N HIS A 232 1.22 -15.43 16.80
CA HIS A 232 1.31 -15.78 18.22
C HIS A 232 1.12 -14.55 19.09
N TYR A 233 0.22 -14.64 20.07
CA TYR A 233 -0.13 -13.52 20.96
C TYR A 233 0.51 -13.72 22.33
N HIS A 234 1.02 -12.63 22.92
CA HIS A 234 1.77 -12.71 24.18
C HIS A 234 0.85 -12.78 25.41
N ASN A 235 -0.42 -12.41 25.26
CA ASN A 235 -1.44 -12.64 26.27
C ASN A 235 -2.07 -14.03 26.06
N GLU A 236 -1.99 -14.92 27.05
CA GLU A 236 -2.47 -16.29 26.93
C GLU A 236 -3.96 -16.39 26.60
N LYS A 237 -4.81 -15.55 27.20
CA LYS A 237 -6.26 -15.55 26.92
C LYS A 237 -6.52 -15.19 25.46
N ILE A 238 -5.83 -14.17 24.95
CA ILE A 238 -5.96 -13.75 23.55
C ILE A 238 -5.36 -14.80 22.62
N ASN A 239 -4.23 -15.40 22.97
CA ASN A 239 -3.59 -16.44 22.17
C ASN A 239 -4.48 -17.66 22.00
N ASN A 240 -5.17 -18.09 23.06
CA ASN A 240 -6.10 -19.22 23.04
C ASN A 240 -7.37 -18.95 22.21
N ILE A 241 -7.57 -17.71 21.76
CA ILE A 241 -8.72 -17.29 20.96
C ILE A 241 -8.30 -16.96 19.52
N LEU A 242 -7.26 -16.14 19.34
CA LEU A 242 -6.90 -15.53 18.05
C LEU A 242 -5.65 -16.13 17.39
N SER A 243 -4.89 -17.01 18.05
CA SER A 243 -3.72 -17.61 17.40
C SER A 243 -4.16 -18.51 16.25
N GLY A 244 -3.40 -18.50 15.17
CA GLY A 244 -3.76 -19.26 13.98
C GLY A 244 -2.89 -18.95 12.78
N PHE A 245 -3.30 -19.53 11.66
CA PHE A 245 -2.59 -19.50 10.40
C PHE A 245 -3.34 -18.66 9.39
N ASP A 246 -2.62 -17.77 8.73
CA ASP A 246 -3.16 -16.84 7.76
C ASP A 246 -2.47 -17.01 6.42
N TRP A 247 -3.22 -16.92 5.35
CA TRP A 247 -2.63 -16.71 4.03
C TRP A 247 -3.47 -15.72 3.22
N THR A 248 -2.79 -14.96 2.36
CA THR A 248 -3.41 -14.01 1.45
C THR A 248 -2.71 -14.10 0.11
N PHE A 249 -3.48 -14.40 -0.93
CA PHE A 249 -3.04 -14.31 -2.31
C PHE A 249 -3.66 -13.09 -2.96
N TYR A 250 -2.88 -12.28 -3.67
CA TYR A 250 -3.40 -11.18 -4.45
C TYR A 250 -2.69 -11.01 -5.79
N VAL A 251 -3.44 -10.43 -6.74
CA VAL A 251 -2.98 -10.04 -8.07
C VAL A 251 -3.43 -8.60 -8.31
N HIS A 252 -2.50 -7.75 -8.75
CA HIS A 252 -2.73 -6.33 -8.99
C HIS A 252 -2.23 -5.94 -10.39
N PRO A 253 -3.01 -6.17 -11.46
CA PRO A 253 -2.64 -5.72 -12.78
C PRO A 253 -2.96 -4.23 -12.96
N LYS A 254 -2.07 -3.54 -13.67
CA LYS A 254 -2.13 -2.13 -14.06
C LYS A 254 -1.95 -2.02 -15.55
N TYR A 255 -2.95 -1.47 -16.22
CA TYR A 255 -2.99 -1.29 -17.66
C TYR A 255 -2.95 0.20 -18.00
N TYR A 256 -1.89 0.63 -18.68
CA TYR A 256 -1.77 2.02 -19.13
C TYR A 256 -2.58 2.25 -20.40
N LEU A 257 -3.64 3.05 -20.28
CA LEU A 257 -4.53 3.39 -21.40
C LEU A 257 -3.83 4.30 -22.40
N ASN A 258 -3.10 5.27 -21.87
CA ASN A 258 -2.35 6.27 -22.59
C ASN A 258 -1.22 6.80 -21.69
N ASN A 259 -0.46 7.78 -22.17
CA ASN A 259 0.70 8.35 -21.49
C ASN A 259 0.38 9.24 -20.27
N HIS A 260 -0.89 9.33 -19.85
CA HIS A 260 -1.33 10.14 -18.71
C HIS A 260 -2.42 9.47 -17.87
N SER A 261 -2.83 8.24 -18.18
CA SER A 261 -3.82 7.51 -17.40
C SER A 261 -3.60 6.00 -17.41
N PHE A 262 -4.03 5.35 -16.34
CA PHE A 262 -4.05 3.89 -16.24
C PHE A 262 -5.26 3.43 -15.46
N ILE A 263 -5.65 2.19 -15.70
CA ILE A 263 -6.61 1.45 -14.87
C ILE A 263 -5.82 0.41 -14.09
N SER A 264 -6.10 0.27 -12.80
CA SER A 264 -5.62 -0.84 -11.99
C SER A 264 -6.79 -1.73 -11.60
N PHE A 265 -6.52 -3.00 -11.43
CA PHE A 265 -7.43 -3.95 -10.83
C PHE A 265 -6.73 -4.62 -9.65
N THR A 266 -7.48 -5.07 -8.66
CA THR A 266 -6.96 -5.90 -7.57
C THR A 266 -7.94 -7.03 -7.37
N ALA A 267 -7.44 -8.26 -7.31
CA ALA A 267 -8.17 -9.38 -6.77
C ALA A 267 -7.35 -9.98 -5.64
N ALA A 268 -7.98 -10.24 -4.50
CA ALA A 268 -7.36 -10.90 -3.37
C ALA A 268 -8.30 -11.93 -2.77
N ILE A 269 -7.71 -13.04 -2.33
CA ILE A 269 -8.38 -14.03 -1.50
C ILE A 269 -7.51 -14.25 -0.26
N SER A 270 -8.14 -14.36 0.90
CA SER A 270 -7.44 -14.65 2.14
C SER A 270 -8.22 -15.60 3.02
N HIS A 271 -7.49 -16.31 3.84
CA HIS A 271 -8.00 -17.20 4.87
C HIS A 271 -7.31 -16.82 6.17
N ASN A 272 -8.10 -16.63 7.22
CA ASN A 272 -7.65 -16.35 8.56
C ASN A 272 -8.21 -17.44 9.47
N ASP A 273 -7.34 -18.33 9.93
CA ASP A 273 -7.69 -19.32 10.94
C ASP A 273 -7.41 -18.76 12.34
N THR A 274 -8.23 -19.15 13.31
CA THR A 274 -8.07 -18.77 14.71
C THR A 274 -8.42 -19.94 15.61
N ALA A 275 -7.84 -19.97 16.82
CA ALA A 275 -8.10 -21.03 17.80
C ALA A 275 -9.58 -21.19 18.13
N VAL A 276 -10.35 -20.09 18.09
CA VAL A 276 -11.82 -20.12 18.13
C VAL A 276 -12.37 -19.89 16.72
N SER A 277 -12.76 -20.98 16.06
CA SER A 277 -13.23 -20.97 14.66
C SER A 277 -14.36 -19.97 14.35
N ALA A 278 -15.15 -19.54 15.34
CA ALA A 278 -16.20 -18.52 15.13
C ALA A 278 -15.63 -17.13 14.79
N LEU A 279 -14.34 -16.90 15.07
CA LEU A 279 -13.62 -15.66 14.76
C LEU A 279 -12.72 -15.78 13.53
N GLY A 280 -12.49 -17.01 13.04
CA GLY A 280 -11.81 -17.25 11.77
C GLY A 280 -12.73 -16.92 10.60
N PHE A 281 -12.15 -16.45 9.50
CA PHE A 281 -12.92 -16.04 8.33
C PHE A 281 -12.13 -16.17 7.02
N ASP A 282 -12.89 -16.30 5.94
CA ASP A 282 -12.40 -16.20 4.58
C ASP A 282 -12.81 -14.87 3.98
N THR A 283 -11.94 -14.28 3.15
CA THR A 283 -12.22 -13.03 2.45
C THR A 283 -11.99 -13.18 0.96
N GLY A 284 -12.96 -12.74 0.17
CA GLY A 284 -12.77 -12.39 -1.23
C GLY A 284 -12.80 -10.88 -1.40
N ARG A 285 -11.86 -10.30 -2.15
CA ARG A 285 -11.79 -8.86 -2.40
C ARG A 285 -11.51 -8.58 -3.86
N ILE A 286 -12.23 -7.61 -4.42
CA ILE A 286 -11.95 -7.02 -5.73
C ILE A 286 -11.89 -5.51 -5.62
N ALA A 287 -11.03 -4.87 -6.43
CA ALA A 287 -10.99 -3.43 -6.54
C ALA A 287 -10.65 -2.98 -7.96
N ILE A 288 -11.20 -1.85 -8.39
CA ILE A 288 -10.87 -1.18 -9.65
C ILE A 288 -10.39 0.23 -9.34
N GLY A 289 -9.21 0.59 -9.81
CA GLY A 289 -8.63 1.92 -9.69
C GLY A 289 -8.49 2.62 -11.04
N TYR A 290 -8.64 3.93 -11.04
CA TYR A 290 -8.38 4.79 -12.19
C TYR A 290 -7.48 5.94 -11.78
N PHE A 291 -6.38 6.10 -12.51
CA PHE A 291 -5.43 7.20 -12.33
C PHE A 291 -5.44 8.11 -13.55
N TYR A 292 -5.41 9.42 -13.32
CA TYR A 292 -5.39 10.43 -14.37
C TYR A 292 -4.49 11.61 -14.02
N LYS A 293 -3.62 12.01 -14.95
CA LYS A 293 -2.83 13.25 -14.86
C LYS A 293 -3.57 14.38 -15.55
N ILE A 294 -3.81 15.44 -14.80
CA ILE A 294 -4.43 16.67 -15.27
C ILE A 294 -3.30 17.67 -15.57
N PRO A 295 -3.47 18.56 -16.57
CA PRO A 295 -2.56 19.68 -16.78
C PRO A 295 -2.28 20.48 -15.50
N TYR A 296 -1.14 21.16 -15.50
CA TYR A 296 -0.64 21.93 -14.34
C TYR A 296 -0.33 21.06 -13.11
N GLY A 297 0.12 19.83 -13.36
CA GLY A 297 0.73 18.97 -12.35
C GLY A 297 -0.23 18.31 -11.37
N PHE A 298 -1.55 18.49 -11.52
CA PHE A 298 -2.55 17.80 -10.73
C PHE A 298 -2.66 16.33 -11.13
N ASN A 299 -2.81 15.46 -10.14
CA ASN A 299 -3.00 14.03 -10.35
C ASN A 299 -4.18 13.59 -9.50
N PHE A 300 -5.02 12.73 -10.09
CA PHE A 300 -6.21 12.19 -9.46
C PHE A 300 -6.15 10.66 -9.50
N TYR A 301 -6.53 10.04 -8.39
CA TYR A 301 -6.72 8.60 -8.30
C TYR A 301 -8.04 8.32 -7.61
N ILE A 302 -8.83 7.40 -8.17
CA ILE A 302 -10.03 6.85 -7.54
C ILE A 302 -9.93 5.34 -7.54
N ASN A 303 -10.37 4.70 -6.46
CA ASN A 303 -10.43 3.26 -6.32
C ASN A 303 -11.76 2.87 -5.68
N ALA A 304 -12.46 1.93 -6.30
CA ALA A 304 -13.66 1.32 -5.76
C ALA A 304 -13.35 -0.14 -5.41
N MET A 305 -13.63 -0.53 -4.18
CA MET A 305 -13.35 -1.86 -3.64
C MET A 305 -14.61 -2.49 -3.08
N TYR A 306 -14.75 -3.79 -3.30
CA TYR A 306 -15.70 -4.66 -2.65
C TYR A 306 -14.95 -5.80 -1.96
N SER A 307 -15.31 -6.12 -0.72
CA SER A 307 -14.86 -7.35 -0.06
C SER A 307 -16.00 -8.05 0.65
N HIS A 308 -15.95 -9.38 0.61
CA HIS A 308 -16.90 -10.26 1.28
C HIS A 308 -16.16 -11.14 2.27
N ASN A 309 -16.56 -11.07 3.55
CA ASN A 309 -16.04 -11.92 4.61
C ASN A 309 -17.08 -12.98 4.99
N THR A 310 -16.66 -14.23 5.11
CA THR A 310 -17.48 -15.32 5.66
C THR A 310 -16.76 -15.95 6.84
N TYR A 311 -17.36 -15.89 8.02
CA TYR A 311 -16.81 -16.50 9.23
C TYR A 311 -17.02 -18.03 9.20
N HIS A 312 -16.06 -18.79 9.74
CA HIS A 312 -16.02 -20.24 9.54
C HIS A 312 -17.13 -21.00 10.27
N THR A 313 -17.50 -20.56 11.48
CA THR A 313 -18.56 -21.20 12.27
C THR A 313 -19.53 -20.18 12.84
N SER A 314 -20.71 -20.68 13.24
CA SER A 314 -21.73 -19.84 13.85
C SER A 314 -21.30 -19.38 15.23
N GLY A 315 -21.51 -18.09 15.49
CA GLY A 315 -21.37 -17.48 16.80
C GLY A 315 -22.74 -17.25 17.44
N THR A 316 -22.71 -16.94 18.74
CA THR A 316 -23.89 -16.44 19.45
C THR A 316 -23.88 -14.93 19.41
N PHE A 317 -24.95 -14.33 18.91
CA PHE A 317 -25.15 -12.89 18.83
C PHE A 317 -26.45 -12.52 19.54
N ILE A 318 -26.51 -11.30 20.07
CA ILE A 318 -27.74 -10.75 20.64
C ILE A 318 -28.30 -9.75 19.63
N ILE A 319 -29.50 -10.02 19.14
CA ILE A 319 -30.24 -9.18 18.21
C ILE A 319 -31.66 -9.06 18.78
N ASP A 320 -32.16 -7.83 18.90
CA ASP A 320 -33.48 -7.53 19.48
C ASP A 320 -33.75 -8.24 20.82
N ASP A 321 -32.78 -8.16 21.75
CA ASP A 321 -32.81 -8.79 23.08
C ASP A 321 -32.95 -10.32 23.10
N THR A 322 -32.76 -10.98 21.95
CA THR A 322 -32.81 -12.45 21.84
C THR A 322 -31.50 -13.03 21.31
N PHE A 323 -31.23 -14.29 21.69
CA PHE A 323 -30.05 -15.01 21.23
C PHE A 323 -30.26 -15.56 19.83
N HIS A 324 -29.39 -15.16 18.92
CA HIS A 324 -29.32 -15.69 17.58
C HIS A 324 -28.04 -16.48 17.40
N TYR A 325 -28.18 -17.68 16.87
CA TYR A 325 -27.05 -18.50 16.45
C TYR A 325 -26.93 -18.39 14.94
N ALA A 326 -25.90 -17.69 14.47
CA ALA A 326 -25.74 -17.39 13.06
C ALA A 326 -24.26 -17.39 12.67
N THR A 327 -23.99 -17.70 11.41
CA THR A 327 -22.66 -17.48 10.84
C THR A 327 -22.59 -16.07 10.28
N ARG A 328 -21.66 -15.26 10.81
CA ARG A 328 -21.51 -13.87 10.39
C ARG A 328 -21.00 -13.79 8.95
N ARG A 329 -21.51 -12.83 8.20
CA ARG A 329 -21.08 -12.46 6.85
C ARG A 329 -21.08 -10.95 6.73
N ASP A 330 -20.01 -10.41 6.17
CA ASP A 330 -19.87 -8.96 5.99
C ASP A 330 -19.58 -8.63 4.54
N ASN A 331 -20.31 -7.67 4.01
CA ASN A 331 -20.06 -7.02 2.73
C ASN A 331 -19.48 -5.64 3.01
N THR A 332 -18.25 -5.37 2.56
CA THR A 332 -17.62 -4.06 2.68
C THR A 332 -17.48 -3.43 1.31
N TYR A 333 -18.02 -2.22 1.17
CA TYR A 333 -17.88 -1.35 0.01
C TYR A 333 -17.00 -0.17 0.39
N GLN A 334 -15.98 0.12 -0.40
CA GLN A 334 -15.09 1.25 -0.14
C GLN A 334 -14.85 2.05 -1.41
N ILE A 335 -14.93 3.38 -1.28
CA ILE A 335 -14.49 4.32 -2.30
C ILE A 335 -13.35 5.13 -1.73
N TYR A 336 -12.19 5.05 -2.37
CA TYR A 336 -10.99 5.80 -2.04
C TYR A 336 -10.68 6.79 -3.16
N THR A 337 -10.41 8.04 -2.80
CA THR A 337 -10.00 9.09 -3.75
C THR A 337 -8.77 9.80 -3.23
N ARG A 338 -7.83 10.16 -4.11
CA ARG A 338 -6.64 10.94 -3.79
C ARG A 338 -6.40 11.99 -4.85
N ILE A 339 -6.10 13.21 -4.43
CA ILE A 339 -5.67 14.31 -5.29
C ILE A 339 -4.38 14.92 -4.75
N TYR A 340 -3.45 15.24 -5.64
CA TYR A 340 -2.22 15.94 -5.29
C TYR A 340 -1.68 16.76 -6.46
N ASN A 341 -0.84 17.74 -6.16
CA ASN A 341 -0.19 18.56 -7.18
C ASN A 341 1.34 18.39 -7.15
N SER A 342 1.89 17.88 -8.24
CA SER A 342 3.33 17.63 -8.42
C SER A 342 4.21 18.88 -8.52
N TYR A 343 3.63 20.09 -8.66
CA TYR A 343 4.37 21.35 -8.49
C TYR A 343 4.69 21.66 -7.03
N ILE A 344 3.87 21.17 -6.09
CA ILE A 344 4.10 21.34 -4.66
C ILE A 344 5.01 20.19 -4.22
N ASN A 345 6.30 20.33 -4.53
CA ASN A 345 7.30 19.33 -4.23
C ASN A 345 8.39 19.95 -3.34
N LEU A 346 8.41 19.54 -2.07
CA LEU A 346 9.43 19.91 -1.11
C LEU A 346 10.32 18.68 -0.84
N TYR A 347 11.53 18.64 -1.41
CA TYR A 347 12.48 17.52 -1.23
C TYR A 347 11.90 16.13 -1.55
N ASN A 348 11.14 16.02 -2.65
CA ASN A 348 10.40 14.82 -3.10
C ASN A 348 9.18 14.43 -2.25
N PHE A 349 8.78 15.29 -1.30
CA PHE A 349 7.54 15.16 -0.56
C PHE A 349 6.46 16.04 -1.17
N ILE A 350 5.31 15.44 -1.43
CA ILE A 350 4.18 16.09 -2.08
C ILE A 350 2.98 15.99 -1.14
N PRO A 351 2.35 17.12 -0.79
CA PRO A 351 1.11 17.09 -0.05
C PRO A 351 0.00 16.53 -0.94
N ALA A 352 -0.75 15.59 -0.38
CA ALA A 352 -1.90 14.98 -1.00
C ALA A 352 -3.10 15.10 -0.06
N ILE A 353 -4.29 15.08 -0.64
CA ILE A 353 -5.54 14.96 0.09
C ILE A 353 -6.16 13.66 -0.37
N SER A 354 -6.54 12.81 0.58
CA SER A 354 -7.30 11.61 0.29
C SER A 354 -8.61 11.58 1.07
N TYR A 355 -9.56 10.84 0.53
CA TYR A 355 -10.86 10.63 1.13
C TYR A 355 -11.31 9.19 0.89
N THR A 356 -11.68 8.53 1.98
CA THR A 356 -12.16 7.15 2.01
C THR A 356 -13.57 7.13 2.59
N TYR A 357 -14.52 6.62 1.81
CA TYR A 357 -15.83 6.22 2.29
C TYR A 357 -15.87 4.70 2.42
N THR A 358 -16.29 4.18 3.56
CA THR A 358 -16.47 2.74 3.77
C THR A 358 -17.87 2.47 4.30
N TYR A 359 -18.56 1.51 3.68
CA TYR A 359 -19.82 0.95 4.15
C TYR A 359 -19.64 -0.54 4.40
N LEU A 360 -19.93 -0.99 5.62
CA LEU A 360 -19.96 -2.39 6.02
C LEU A 360 -21.40 -2.77 6.32
N ASP A 361 -21.91 -3.72 5.55
CA ASP A 361 -23.22 -4.35 5.68
C ASP A 361 -23.02 -5.77 6.20
N SER A 362 -23.57 -6.07 7.37
CA SER A 362 -23.44 -7.35 8.07
C SER A 362 -24.81 -7.98 8.28
N ASN A 363 -24.89 -9.31 8.21
CA ASN A 363 -26.10 -10.02 8.63
C ASN A 363 -26.33 -9.97 10.16
N ILE A 364 -25.37 -9.45 10.92
CA ILE A 364 -25.50 -9.16 12.34
C ILE A 364 -25.55 -7.63 12.49
N PRO A 365 -26.74 -7.02 12.73
CA PRO A 365 -26.95 -5.57 12.65
C PRO A 365 -26.05 -4.76 13.59
N THR A 366 -25.53 -5.37 14.67
CA THR A 366 -24.58 -4.68 15.53
C THR A 366 -23.37 -4.22 14.74
N TYR A 367 -22.84 -5.04 13.82
CA TYR A 367 -21.59 -4.77 13.10
C TYR A 367 -21.69 -3.82 11.91
N ASP A 368 -22.90 -3.39 11.52
CA ASP A 368 -23.08 -2.44 10.44
C ASP A 368 -22.32 -1.14 10.72
N ARG A 369 -21.68 -0.58 9.69
CA ARG A 369 -20.84 0.62 9.87
C ARG A 369 -20.76 1.49 8.62
N HIS A 370 -20.76 2.80 8.85
CA HIS A 370 -20.43 3.80 7.84
C HIS A 370 -19.29 4.68 8.35
N THR A 371 -18.19 4.75 7.61
CA THR A 371 -17.00 5.50 8.01
C THR A 371 -16.63 6.48 6.91
N HIS A 372 -16.34 7.72 7.33
CA HIS A 372 -15.85 8.78 6.46
C HIS A 372 -14.50 9.23 6.98
N GLN A 373 -13.48 9.10 6.15
CA GLN A 373 -12.11 9.42 6.52
C GLN A 373 -11.51 10.35 5.48
N ALA A 374 -11.26 11.60 5.86
CA ALA A 374 -10.42 12.51 5.08
C ALA A 374 -9.00 12.45 5.63
N MET A 375 -7.98 12.49 4.78
CA MET A 375 -6.59 12.51 5.22
C MET A 375 -5.80 13.60 4.51
N LEU A 376 -5.08 14.40 5.29
CA LEU A 376 -3.98 15.22 4.78
C LEU A 376 -2.74 14.36 4.78
N GLU A 377 -2.20 14.09 3.59
CA GLU A 377 -1.11 13.17 3.40
C GLU A 377 0.17 13.87 2.94
N ILE A 378 1.31 13.35 3.36
CA ILE A 378 2.60 13.65 2.73
C ILE A 378 3.09 12.36 2.08
N VAL A 379 3.11 12.36 0.75
CA VAL A 379 3.59 11.21 -0.04
C VAL A 379 4.94 11.54 -0.65
N ARG A 380 5.88 10.60 -0.55
CA ARG A 380 7.12 10.70 -1.31
C ARG A 380 6.89 10.16 -2.72
N MET A 381 6.99 11.01 -3.75
CA MET A 381 6.98 10.54 -5.13
C MET A 381 8.41 10.42 -5.65
N PHE A 382 8.82 9.17 -5.82
CA PHE A 382 10.04 8.68 -6.48
C PHE A 382 11.40 9.04 -5.85
#